data_AF-A0A2A3TA80-F1
#
_entry.id   AF-A0A2A3TA80-F1
#
_cell.length_a   1.000
_cell.length_b   1.000
_cell.length_c   1.000
_cell.angle_alpha   90.00
_cell.angle_beta   90.00
_cell.angle_gamma   90.00
#
_symmetry.space_group_name_H-M   'P 1'
#
loop_
_entity.id
_entity.type
_entity.pdbx_description
1 polymer ?
#
loop_
_entity_poly.entity_id
_entity_poly.type
_entity_poly.pdbx_seq_one_letter_code
_entity_poly.pdbx_strand_id
1 'polypeptide(L)'
;MGKTIFIKEIITTIKEPKLCPTCQKEDRLEINLVREERSGGKTILCTRCEALVVITNHNLKEVELSAIKDDSIMLKEPHLIRKLGY
;
A
#
# COMPACT_ATOMS: atom_id res chain seq x y z
N MET A 1 -21.24 -2.63 5.73
CA MET A 1 -21.12 -1.85 4.48
C MET A 1 -19.63 -1.77 4.16
N GLY A 2 -19.18 -2.51 3.14
CA GLY A 2 -17.80 -2.45 2.67
C GLY A 2 -17.47 -1.07 2.11
N LYS A 3 -16.26 -0.59 2.36
CA LYS A 3 -15.72 0.66 1.80
C LYS A 3 -14.92 0.34 0.55
N THR A 4 -14.87 1.29 -0.37
CA THR A 4 -13.99 1.19 -1.53
C THR A 4 -12.63 1.80 -1.19
N ILE A 5 -11.58 1.00 -1.30
CA ILE A 5 -10.19 1.39 -1.08
C ILE A 5 -9.58 1.77 -2.43
N PHE A 6 -9.23 3.04 -2.59
CA PHE A 6 -8.54 3.51 -3.78
C PHE A 6 -7.04 3.46 -3.59
N ILE A 7 -6.34 2.94 -4.59
CA ILE A 7 -4.89 2.85 -4.61
C ILE A 7 -4.39 3.45 -5.91
N LYS A 8 -3.59 4.50 -5.80
CA LYS A 8 -2.98 5.24 -6.91
C LYS A 8 -1.49 4.92 -7.06
N GLU A 9 -0.81 4.70 -5.94
CA GLU A 9 0.63 4.46 -5.90
C GLU A 9 0.91 3.27 -4.98
N ILE A 10 1.80 2.37 -5.40
CA ILE A 10 2.28 1.25 -4.60
C ILE A 10 3.78 1.42 -4.37
N ILE A 11 4.19 1.36 -3.11
CA ILE A 11 5.55 1.63 -2.68
C ILE A 11 6.07 0.40 -1.96
N THR A 12 7.17 -0.18 -2.42
CA THR A 12 7.83 -1.29 -1.72
C THR A 12 9.00 -0.77 -0.88
N THR A 13 9.13 -1.25 0.35
CA THR A 13 10.22 -0.87 1.27
C THR A 13 10.60 -2.05 2.15
N ILE A 14 11.85 -2.13 2.58
CA ILE A 14 12.30 -3.15 3.53
C ILE A 14 12.03 -2.71 4.98
N LYS A 15 12.04 -1.39 5.23
CA LYS A 15 11.84 -0.81 6.55
C LYS A 15 10.45 -0.17 6.66
N GLU A 16 9.82 -0.34 7.82
CA GLU A 16 8.56 0.32 8.13
C GLU A 16 8.73 1.84 8.16
N PRO A 17 8.02 2.59 7.30
CA PRO A 17 8.12 4.04 7.28
C PRO A 17 7.33 4.66 8.43
N LYS A 18 7.91 5.63 9.13
CA LYS A 18 7.20 6.43 10.14
C LYS A 18 6.22 7.44 9.54
N LEU A 19 6.49 7.87 8.30
CA LEU A 19 5.72 8.88 7.58
C LEU A 19 5.30 8.32 6.22
N CYS A 20 4.16 8.77 5.69
CA CYS A 20 3.78 8.48 4.31
C CYS A 20 4.91 8.90 3.35
N PRO A 21 5.46 8.02 2.51
CA PRO A 21 6.54 8.39 1.59
C PRO A 21 6.12 9.34 0.44
N THR A 22 4.82 9.60 0.30
CA THR A 22 4.27 10.52 -0.71
C THR A 22 4.00 11.91 -0.13
N CYS A 23 3.34 12.04 1.03
CA CYS A 23 3.03 13.34 1.64
C CYS A 23 3.87 13.72 2.86
N GLN A 24 4.74 12.83 3.35
CA GLN A 24 5.59 13.00 4.54
C GLN A 24 4.80 13.34 5.82
N LYS A 25 3.57 12.86 5.92
CA LYS A 25 2.73 12.99 7.12
C LYS A 25 2.55 11.64 7.82
N GLU A 26 2.45 11.66 9.15
CA GLU A 26 2.21 10.48 9.99
C GLU A 26 0.72 10.14 10.13
N ASP A 27 -0.18 11.08 9.80
CA ASP A 27 -1.61 10.91 9.99
C ASP A 27 -2.27 10.19 8.80
N ARG A 28 -3.44 9.57 9.06
CA ARG A 28 -4.24 8.83 8.07
C ARG A 28 -3.50 7.65 7.41
N LEU A 29 -2.60 7.03 8.19
CA LEU A 29 -1.92 5.78 7.86
C LEU A 29 -2.70 4.62 8.48
N GLU A 30 -3.29 3.79 7.64
CA GLU A 30 -4.07 2.63 8.06
C GLU A 30 -3.27 1.35 7.77
N ILE A 31 -3.05 0.56 8.81
CA ILE A 31 -2.21 -0.64 8.75
C ILE A 31 -3.08 -1.86 8.44
N ASN A 32 -2.62 -2.74 7.55
CA ASN A 32 -3.27 -4.01 7.24
C ASN A 32 -4.75 -3.85 6.81
N LEU A 33 -5.10 -2.81 6.04
CA LEU A 33 -6.40 -2.76 5.36
C LEU A 33 -6.42 -3.59 4.07
N VAL A 34 -5.29 -3.59 3.37
CA VAL A 34 -5.08 -4.28 2.10
C VAL A 34 -3.94 -5.23 2.29
N ARG A 35 -4.09 -6.51 2.00
CA ARG A 35 -2.99 -7.47 2.06
C ARG A 35 -2.38 -7.63 0.67
N GLU A 36 -1.06 -7.75 0.63
CA GLU A 36 -0.34 -8.08 -0.59
C GLU A 36 0.03 -9.57 -0.53
N GLU A 37 -0.57 -10.39 -1.38
CA GLU A 37 -0.55 -11.86 -1.26
C GLU A 37 0.80 -12.46 -1.70
N ARG A 38 1.54 -11.84 -2.63
CA ARG A 38 2.79 -12.43 -3.16
C ARG A 38 3.94 -12.35 -2.18
N SER A 39 4.04 -11.26 -1.42
CA SER A 39 5.03 -11.11 -0.36
C SER A 39 4.50 -11.51 1.01
N GLY A 40 3.18 -11.46 1.23
CA GLY A 40 2.59 -11.57 2.56
C GLY A 40 3.08 -10.47 3.52
N GLY A 41 3.70 -9.42 3.00
CA GLY A 41 4.30 -8.35 3.76
C GLY A 41 3.25 -7.49 4.47
N LYS A 42 3.68 -6.80 5.54
CA LYS A 42 2.85 -5.82 6.22
C LYS A 42 2.59 -4.64 5.27
N THR A 43 1.35 -4.16 5.25
CA THR A 43 0.94 -3.06 4.40
C THR A 43 0.47 -1.86 5.19
N ILE A 44 0.70 -0.67 4.64
CA ILE A 44 0.28 0.60 5.22
C ILE A 44 -0.33 1.45 4.11
N LEU A 45 -1.61 1.76 4.22
CA LEU A 45 -2.32 2.61 3.28
C LEU A 45 -2.41 4.03 3.81
N CYS A 46 -1.91 5.01 3.06
CA CYS A 46 -2.21 6.41 3.32
C CYS A 46 -3.54 6.78 2.64
N THR A 47 -4.62 6.91 3.40
CA THR A 47 -5.96 7.22 2.83
C THR A 47 -6.06 8.64 2.27
N ARG A 48 -5.12 9.52 2.60
CA ARG A 48 -5.00 10.86 2.00
C ARG A 48 -4.42 10.82 0.58
N CYS A 49 -3.37 10.05 0.38
CA CYS A 49 -2.63 10.00 -0.89
C CYS A 49 -3.03 8.82 -1.77
N GLU A 50 -3.82 7.88 -1.22
CA GLU A 50 -4.13 6.60 -1.88
C GLU A 50 -2.85 5.82 -2.19
N ALA A 51 -1.83 5.97 -1.32
CA ALA A 51 -0.52 5.35 -1.47
C ALA A 51 -0.42 4.12 -0.56
N LEU A 52 -0.25 2.94 -1.15
CA LEU A 52 -0.08 1.69 -0.44
C LEU A 52 1.41 1.40 -0.29
N VAL A 53 1.90 1.33 0.94
CA VAL A 53 3.25 0.88 1.25
C VAL A 53 3.23 -0.59 1.60
N VAL A 54 4.02 -1.40 0.89
CA VAL A 54 4.22 -2.83 1.15
C VAL A 54 5.62 -3.01 1.74
N ILE A 55 5.68 -3.50 2.97
CA ILE A 55 6.92 -3.77 3.67
C ILE A 55 7.38 -5.18 3.26
N THR A 56 8.31 -5.24 2.32
CA THR A 56 8.85 -6.48 1.77
C THR A 56 10.26 -6.29 1.23
N ASN A 57 11.05 -7.36 1.31
CA ASN A 57 12.33 -7.48 0.61
C ASN A 57 12.18 -8.09 -0.80
N HIS A 58 10.97 -8.51 -1.19
CA HIS A 58 10.69 -9.06 -2.51
C HIS A 58 10.68 -7.95 -3.57
N ASN A 59 11.21 -8.26 -4.75
CA ASN A 59 11.13 -7.37 -5.89
C ASN A 59 9.81 -7.60 -6.64
N LEU A 60 8.72 -7.00 -6.14
CA LEU A 60 7.39 -7.11 -6.73
C LEU A 60 7.36 -6.44 -8.11
N LYS A 61 7.34 -7.25 -9.19
CA LYS A 61 7.10 -6.77 -10.56
C LYS A 61 5.61 -6.54 -10.84
N GLU A 62 4.77 -7.31 -10.17
CA GLU A 62 3.32 -7.14 -10.15
C GLU A 62 2.86 -7.35 -8.70
N VAL A 63 1.70 -6.80 -8.40
CA VAL A 63 1.11 -6.78 -7.07
C VAL A 63 -0.19 -7.57 -7.08
N GLU A 64 -0.43 -8.33 -6.01
CA GLU A 64 -1.69 -9.04 -5.83
C GLU A 64 -2.32 -8.56 -4.53
N LEU A 65 -3.39 -7.77 -4.66
CA LEU A 65 -3.99 -7.05 -3.54
C LEU A 65 -5.35 -7.67 -3.18
N SER A 66 -5.50 -8.02 -1.91
CA SER A 66 -6.74 -8.53 -1.32
C SER A 66 -7.16 -7.60 -0.17
N ALA A 67 -8.45 -7.38 0.02
CA ALA A 67 -8.93 -6.63 1.18
C ALA A 67 -9.04 -7.56 2.38
N ILE A 68 -8.70 -7.08 3.58
CA ILE A 68 -8.85 -7.90 4.80
C ILE A 68 -10.31 -8.02 5.25
N LYS A 69 -11.14 -7.04 4.89
CA LYS A 69 -12.59 -7.02 5.15
C LYS A 69 -13.33 -7.16 3.82
N ASP A 70 -14.66 -7.14 3.84
CA ASP A 70 -15.54 -6.99 2.66
C ASP A 70 -15.39 -5.63 1.93
N ASP A 71 -14.23 -4.99 2.03
CA ASP A 71 -13.88 -3.77 1.33
C ASP A 71 -13.49 -4.12 -0.12
N SER A 72 -13.81 -3.24 -1.07
CA SER A 72 -13.44 -3.42 -2.48
C SER A 72 -12.19 -2.62 -2.79
N ILE A 73 -11.21 -3.21 -3.48
CA ILE A 73 -9.98 -2.51 -3.88
C ILE A 73 -10.12 -2.03 -5.32
N MET A 74 -9.86 -0.75 -5.53
CA MET A 74 -9.85 -0.08 -6.83
C MET A 74 -8.44 0.46 -7.10
N LEU A 75 -7.73 -0.17 -8.03
CA LEU A 75 -6.45 0.31 -8.53
C LEU A 75 -6.71 1.39 -9.60
N LYS A 76 -6.23 2.61 -9.38
CA LYS A 76 -6.34 3.70 -10.36
C LYS A 76 -5.25 3.53 -11.42
N GLU A 77 -5.65 3.37 -12.68
CA GLU A 77 -4.70 3.33 -13.80
C GLU A 77 -4.37 4.73 -14.34
N PRO A 78 -3.11 5.02 -14.71
CA PRO A 78 -1.93 4.18 -14.48
C PRO A 78 -1.49 4.22 -13.01
N HIS A 79 -1.23 3.04 -12.42
CA HIS A 79 -0.68 2.93 -11.07
C HIS A 79 0.85 2.88 -11.14
N LEU A 80 1.53 3.52 -10.18
CA LEU A 80 2.99 3.54 -10.12
C LEU A 80 3.48 2.57 -9.05
N ILE A 81 4.39 1.67 -9.42
CA ILE A 81 5.11 0.82 -8.48
C ILE A 81 6.51 1.43 -8.27
N ARG A 82 6.77 1.95 -7.07
CA ARG A 82 8.04 2.57 -6.68
C ARG A 82 8.71 1.74 -5.59
N LYS A 83 10.03 1.57 -5.67
CA LYS A 83 10.82 0.94 -4.60
C LYS A 83 11.58 2.01 -3.83
N LEU A 84 11.45 2.02 -2.51
CA LEU A 84 12.31 2.80 -1.62
C LEU A 84 13.56 1.98 -1.29
N GLY A 85 14.71 2.48 -1.74
CA GLY A 85 16.01 2.05 -1.23
C GLY A 85 16.44 2.97 -0.09
N TYR A 86 16.78 2.37 1.05
CA TYR A 86 17.57 3.03 2.09
C TYR A 86 18.87 2.26 2.26
#